data_AF-A0A831RYH6-F1
#
_entry.id   AF-A0A831RYH6-F1
#
_cell.length_a   1.000
_cell.length_b   1.000
_cell.length_c   1.000
_cell.angle_alpha   90.00
_cell.angle_beta   90.00
_cell.angle_gamma   90.00
#
_symmetry.space_group_name_H-M   'P 1'
#
loop_
_entity.id
_entity.type
_entity.pdbx_description
1 polymer ?
#
loop_
_entity_poly.entity_id
_entity_poly.type
_entity_poly.pdbx_seq_one_letter_code
_entity_poly.pdbx_strand_id
1 'polypeptide(L)'
;MAGSQNFETQFFNWFKTFLKDKGLQFSQCGFKLGEGLGARHEIDLATGYWKEPSYSKNKPPRWLYRIIPGPDGLRAENPAEGPLNLGAINTAQEDKAGVVFRLVPLIRKLSGGFVLENDFEVHALFVFHGATPKGSSAEPLNFDPATGQMRFKGTPLRYIACGLLGLKPREMTLEIEGEGGEQPISYGEVVDALADDIKCAPAGQTPAGQTIGPIPVYDLTQQADFDRLKQAIERAWAAAGPVRPEAAAAVAVSETEADEDDEIIPPASLRIPENTDLLGIDPAVYRQINAALQSGKQHIMLYGPPGTGKTTLARWIASALTGGKWTLVTGSSDWSSQDIIGGYQPVGKGGVAFIPGVLLRRFDRPLIIDELNRCDIDKVIGPLFTVLSGQQTTLPYRL
;
A
#
# COMPACT_ATOMS: atom_id res chain seq x y z
N MET A 1 -10.20 33.66 -3.73
CA MET A 1 -9.21 33.32 -2.70
C MET A 1 -7.96 32.86 -3.41
N ALA A 2 -6.87 33.62 -3.31
CA ALA A 2 -5.60 33.23 -3.91
C ALA A 2 -5.12 31.96 -3.18
N GLY A 3 -5.03 30.83 -3.88
CA GLY A 3 -4.48 29.61 -3.30
C GLY A 3 -3.06 29.90 -2.85
N SER A 4 -2.78 29.79 -1.54
CA SER A 4 -1.41 29.93 -1.06
C SER A 4 -0.58 28.86 -1.76
N GLN A 5 0.45 29.29 -2.47
CA GLN A 5 1.36 28.41 -3.19
C GLN A 5 1.98 27.42 -2.18
N ASN A 6 1.73 26.12 -2.38
CA ASN A 6 2.46 25.06 -1.69
C ASN A 6 3.06 24.08 -2.72
N PHE A 7 4.08 23.36 -2.30
CA PHE A 7 4.86 22.45 -3.14
C PHE A 7 4.37 20.98 -3.05
N GLU A 8 3.19 20.73 -2.50
CA GLU A 8 2.69 19.37 -2.26
C GLU A 8 2.56 18.56 -3.55
N THR A 9 1.88 19.13 -4.56
CA THR A 9 1.66 18.46 -5.85
C THR A 9 3.00 18.25 -6.57
N GLN A 10 3.90 19.22 -6.49
CA GLN A 10 5.25 19.16 -7.05
C GLN A 10 6.07 18.05 -6.37
N PHE A 11 5.97 17.94 -5.05
CA PHE A 11 6.60 16.88 -4.27
C PHE A 11 6.08 15.50 -4.66
N PHE A 12 4.75 15.30 -4.73
CA PHE A 12 4.18 14.01 -5.14
C PHE A 12 4.58 13.61 -6.55
N ASN A 13 4.62 14.55 -7.50
CA ASN A 13 5.07 14.29 -8.86
C ASN A 13 6.55 13.92 -8.92
N TRP A 14 7.40 14.65 -8.17
CA TRP A 14 8.82 14.34 -8.05
C TRP A 14 9.01 12.96 -7.41
N PHE A 15 8.37 12.68 -6.28
CA PHE A 15 8.53 11.44 -5.53
C PHE A 15 8.04 10.22 -6.32
N LYS A 16 6.94 10.37 -7.07
CA LYS A 16 6.47 9.37 -8.03
C LYS A 16 7.54 9.04 -9.06
N THR A 17 8.17 10.06 -9.65
CA THR A 17 9.21 9.88 -10.67
C THR A 17 10.45 9.23 -10.07
N PHE A 18 10.90 9.75 -8.92
CA PHE A 18 12.04 9.23 -8.17
C PHE A 18 11.93 7.73 -7.85
N LEU A 19 10.74 7.24 -7.49
CA LEU A 19 10.50 5.82 -7.23
C LEU A 19 10.28 5.00 -8.51
N LYS A 20 9.61 5.57 -9.52
CA LYS A 20 9.34 4.89 -10.79
C LYS A 20 10.62 4.45 -11.48
N ASP A 21 11.66 5.28 -11.46
CA ASP A 21 12.98 4.97 -12.04
C ASP A 21 13.65 3.76 -11.36
N LYS A 22 13.14 3.35 -10.20
CA LYS A 22 13.60 2.20 -9.40
C LYS A 22 12.61 1.02 -9.42
N GLY A 23 11.57 1.09 -10.27
CA GLY A 23 10.51 0.09 -10.34
C GLY A 23 9.54 0.11 -9.14
N LEU A 24 9.52 1.21 -8.37
CA LEU A 24 8.76 1.34 -7.14
C LEU A 24 7.73 2.47 -7.24
N GLN A 25 6.83 2.53 -6.27
CA GLN A 25 5.74 3.50 -6.17
C GLN A 25 5.54 3.93 -4.70
N PHE A 26 4.80 5.00 -4.48
CA PHE A 26 4.29 5.34 -3.14
C PHE A 26 2.77 5.28 -3.11
N SER A 27 2.21 5.26 -1.90
CA SER A 27 0.76 5.24 -1.67
C SER A 27 0.31 6.41 -0.78
N GLN A 28 -0.96 6.76 -0.93
CA GLN A 28 -1.61 7.83 -0.20
C GLN A 28 -2.79 7.25 0.59
N CYS A 29 -2.74 7.31 1.91
CA CYS A 29 -3.78 6.78 2.78
C CYS A 29 -4.77 7.89 3.19
N GLY A 30 -6.08 7.66 2.99
CA GLY A 30 -7.14 8.60 3.39
C GLY A 30 -7.46 9.71 2.39
N PHE A 31 -6.69 9.86 1.30
CA PHE A 31 -6.84 10.96 0.34
C PHE A 31 -8.12 10.86 -0.52
N LYS A 32 -8.59 9.64 -0.84
CA LYS A 32 -9.81 9.42 -1.64
C LYS A 32 -11.09 9.98 -0.99
N LEU A 33 -11.03 10.29 0.30
CA LEU A 33 -12.18 10.76 1.09
C LEU A 33 -12.32 12.30 1.07
N GLY A 34 -11.38 13.03 0.47
CA GLY A 34 -11.37 14.50 0.52
C GLY A 34 -11.39 14.98 1.97
N GLU A 35 -12.18 16.00 2.31
CA GLU A 35 -12.33 16.46 3.70
C GLU A 35 -13.13 15.50 4.59
N GLY A 36 -13.84 14.53 4.00
CA GLY A 36 -14.62 13.55 4.73
C GLY A 36 -13.79 12.44 5.38
N LEU A 37 -14.47 11.68 6.25
CA LEU A 37 -13.91 10.51 6.96
C LEU A 37 -14.49 9.18 6.46
N GLY A 38 -15.48 9.21 5.56
CA GLY A 38 -16.24 8.04 5.12
C GLY A 38 -17.45 7.74 6.01
N ALA A 39 -18.32 6.82 5.57
CA ALA A 39 -19.66 6.64 6.16
C ALA A 39 -19.68 6.01 7.58
N ARG A 40 -18.57 5.45 8.06
CA ARG A 40 -18.48 4.72 9.34
C ARG A 40 -17.42 5.26 10.31
N HIS A 41 -16.84 6.42 10.00
CA HIS A 41 -15.83 7.04 10.86
C HIS A 41 -16.34 8.39 11.35
N GLU A 42 -16.35 8.56 12.67
CA GLU A 42 -16.77 9.78 13.33
C GLU A 42 -15.77 10.10 14.45
N ILE A 43 -15.37 11.36 14.54
CA ILE A 43 -14.50 11.86 15.60
C ILE A 43 -15.40 12.30 16.76
N ASP A 44 -15.10 11.80 17.94
CA ASP A 44 -15.68 12.30 19.19
C ASP A 44 -14.86 13.50 19.67
N LEU A 45 -15.41 14.69 19.47
CA LEU A 45 -14.81 15.95 19.89
C LEU A 45 -14.81 16.14 21.41
N ALA A 46 -15.52 15.33 22.20
CA ALA A 46 -15.39 15.39 23.65
C ALA A 46 -14.05 14.78 24.11
N THR A 47 -13.62 13.70 23.45
CA THR A 47 -12.41 12.93 23.82
C THR A 47 -11.19 13.25 22.96
N GLY A 48 -11.40 13.82 21.77
CA GLY A 48 -10.33 14.08 20.81
C GLY A 48 -9.85 12.79 20.12
N TYR A 49 -10.75 11.81 19.98
CA TYR A 49 -10.44 10.52 19.37
C TYR A 49 -11.63 9.96 18.57
N TRP A 50 -11.56 8.71 18.13
CA TRP A 50 -12.66 8.05 17.42
C TRP A 50 -13.85 7.80 18.33
N LYS A 51 -15.07 8.10 17.85
CA LYS A 51 -16.32 7.79 18.57
C LYS A 51 -16.55 6.30 18.77
N GLU A 52 -16.13 5.49 17.80
CA GLU A 52 -16.10 4.02 17.89
C GLU A 52 -14.65 3.52 17.72
N PRO A 53 -13.84 3.53 18.81
CA PRO A 53 -12.44 3.11 18.74
C PRO A 53 -12.27 1.66 18.27
N SER A 54 -13.14 0.75 18.71
CA SER A 54 -13.10 -0.68 18.35
C SER A 54 -13.11 -0.93 16.84
N TYR A 55 -13.78 -0.06 16.07
CA TYR A 55 -13.84 -0.11 14.62
C TYR A 55 -12.76 0.78 13.97
N SER A 56 -12.77 2.07 14.30
CA SER A 56 -12.00 3.07 13.55
C SER A 56 -10.49 2.94 13.76
N LYS A 57 -10.04 2.49 14.95
CA LYS A 57 -8.61 2.32 15.23
C LYS A 57 -7.96 1.21 14.39
N ASN A 58 -8.73 0.28 13.83
CA ASN A 58 -8.17 -0.83 13.06
C ASN A 58 -7.76 -0.39 11.66
N LYS A 59 -8.54 0.50 11.04
CA LYS A 59 -8.26 1.02 9.70
C LYS A 59 -8.65 2.49 9.61
N PRO A 60 -7.90 3.37 10.30
CA PRO A 60 -8.29 4.77 10.37
C PRO A 60 -8.02 5.47 9.03
N PRO A 61 -8.92 6.38 8.60
CA PRO A 61 -8.70 7.21 7.42
C PRO A 61 -7.79 8.42 7.71
N ARG A 62 -7.52 8.71 8.99
CA ARG A 62 -6.70 9.82 9.50
C ARG A 62 -5.90 9.36 10.72
N TRP A 63 -4.70 9.86 10.88
CA TRP A 63 -3.98 9.78 12.14
C TRP A 63 -4.41 10.93 13.04
N LEU A 64 -5.18 10.63 14.09
CA LEU A 64 -5.64 11.66 15.03
C LEU A 64 -4.59 11.92 16.11
N TYR A 65 -4.40 13.19 16.45
CA TYR A 65 -3.55 13.63 17.55
C TYR A 65 -4.23 14.74 18.34
N ARG A 66 -4.01 14.79 19.65
CA ARG A 66 -4.55 15.86 20.50
C ARG A 66 -3.50 16.94 20.68
N ILE A 67 -3.90 18.20 20.63
CA ILE A 67 -3.05 19.35 20.93
C ILE A 67 -3.62 20.03 22.17
N ILE A 68 -2.81 20.12 23.21
CA ILE A 68 -3.19 20.60 24.53
C ILE A 68 -2.47 21.94 24.75
N PRO A 69 -3.19 23.07 24.75
CA PRO A 69 -2.62 24.34 25.18
C PRO A 69 -2.24 24.29 26.66
N GLY A 70 -1.08 24.86 26.99
CA GLY A 70 -0.57 24.94 28.36
C GLY A 70 0.26 26.21 28.58
N PRO A 71 0.72 26.45 29.83
CA PRO A 71 1.46 27.66 30.18
C PRO A 71 2.80 27.80 29.45
N ASP A 72 3.41 26.68 29.06
CA ASP A 72 4.70 26.63 28.36
C ASP A 72 4.55 26.44 26.84
N GLY A 73 3.35 26.66 26.29
CA GLY A 73 3.03 26.48 24.88
C GLY A 73 2.15 25.26 24.61
N LEU A 74 2.13 24.81 23.35
CA LEU A 74 1.32 23.68 22.92
C LEU A 74 2.05 22.36 23.16
N ARG A 75 1.32 21.37 23.67
CA ARG A 75 1.81 20.00 23.80
C ARG A 75 0.94 19.04 23.00
N ALA A 76 1.56 18.22 22.17
CA ALA A 76 0.86 17.16 21.49
C ALA A 76 0.71 15.92 22.40
N GLU A 77 -0.36 15.17 22.22
CA GLU A 77 -0.63 13.92 22.93
C GLU A 77 -1.20 12.86 21.99
N ASN A 78 -0.56 11.70 21.96
CA ASN A 78 -1.11 10.50 21.34
C ASN A 78 -2.39 10.03 22.09
N PRO A 79 -3.58 10.06 21.46
CA PRO A 79 -4.82 9.61 22.10
C PRO A 79 -4.90 8.10 22.35
N ALA A 80 -4.03 7.30 21.71
CA ALA A 80 -4.01 5.85 21.87
C ALA A 80 -3.10 5.36 23.02
N GLU A 81 -2.30 6.25 23.63
CA GLU A 81 -1.39 5.94 24.75
C GLU A 81 -0.46 4.73 24.47
N GLY A 82 -0.02 4.59 23.21
CA GLY A 82 0.83 3.50 22.75
C GLY A 82 0.85 3.36 21.21
N PRO A 83 1.30 2.19 20.70
CA PRO A 83 1.30 1.93 19.26
C PRO A 83 -0.11 2.01 18.67
N LEU A 84 -0.22 2.65 17.51
CA LEU A 84 -1.50 2.83 16.82
C LEU A 84 -1.38 2.52 15.33
N ASN A 85 -2.51 2.28 14.69
CA ASN A 85 -2.56 2.12 13.25
C ASN A 85 -2.64 3.50 12.58
N LEU A 86 -1.79 3.75 11.58
CA LEU A 86 -1.81 4.98 10.79
C LEU A 86 -2.78 4.90 9.61
N GLY A 87 -3.13 3.67 9.21
CA GLY A 87 -3.97 3.37 8.05
C GLY A 87 -3.37 2.24 7.21
N ALA A 88 -4.09 1.81 6.18
CA ALA A 88 -3.69 0.69 5.33
C ALA A 88 -3.31 1.15 3.93
N ILE A 89 -2.31 0.50 3.35
CA ILE A 89 -1.91 0.66 1.94
C ILE A 89 -1.96 -0.69 1.25
N ASN A 90 -2.25 -0.70 -0.04
CA ASN A 90 -2.22 -1.93 -0.82
C ASN A 90 -0.79 -2.19 -1.28
N THR A 91 -0.13 -3.18 -0.67
CA THR A 91 1.23 -3.63 -1.00
C THR A 91 1.25 -4.95 -1.77
N ALA A 92 0.12 -5.38 -2.33
CA ALA A 92 -0.02 -6.68 -2.98
C ALA A 92 0.88 -6.89 -4.20
N GLN A 93 1.32 -5.80 -4.82
CA GLN A 93 2.24 -5.79 -5.96
C GLN A 93 3.72 -5.74 -5.54
N GLU A 94 4.01 -5.64 -4.23
CA GLU A 94 5.38 -5.60 -3.70
C GLU A 94 6.21 -4.52 -4.42
N ASP A 95 5.60 -3.34 -4.57
CA ASP A 95 6.17 -2.21 -5.31
C ASP A 95 6.13 -0.91 -4.49
N LYS A 96 5.61 -0.93 -3.26
CA LYS A 96 5.46 0.28 -2.45
C LYS A 96 6.73 0.54 -1.67
N ALA A 97 7.35 1.70 -1.88
CA ALA A 97 8.54 2.16 -1.17
C ALA A 97 8.32 3.51 -0.48
N GLY A 98 7.07 3.96 -0.40
CA GLY A 98 6.70 5.14 0.35
C GLY A 98 5.21 5.19 0.66
N VAL A 99 4.87 5.90 1.72
CA VAL A 99 3.49 6.13 2.12
C VAL A 99 3.34 7.53 2.72
N VAL A 100 2.22 8.17 2.38
CA VAL A 100 1.79 9.43 2.98
C VAL A 100 0.47 9.20 3.72
N PHE A 101 0.45 9.52 5.00
CA PHE A 101 -0.74 9.51 5.85
C PHE A 101 -1.20 10.95 6.11
N ARG A 102 -2.50 11.13 6.32
CA ARG A 102 -3.10 12.40 6.72
C ARG A 102 -3.23 12.44 8.23
N LEU A 103 -2.58 13.40 8.87
CA LEU A 103 -2.56 13.60 10.32
C LEU A 103 -3.41 14.81 10.66
N VAL A 104 -4.41 14.59 11.50
CA VAL A 104 -5.38 15.59 11.93
C VAL A 104 -5.12 15.95 13.40
N PRO A 105 -4.63 17.17 13.69
CA PRO A 105 -4.56 17.69 15.04
C PRO A 105 -5.96 18.13 15.51
N LEU A 106 -6.30 17.74 16.73
CA LEU A 106 -7.52 18.14 17.43
C LEU A 106 -7.11 19.03 18.60
N ILE A 107 -7.50 20.30 18.57
CA ILE A 107 -7.02 21.30 19.53
C ILE A 107 -7.99 21.40 20.70
N ARG A 108 -7.49 21.26 21.92
CA ARG A 108 -8.31 21.30 23.14
C ARG A 108 -8.77 22.73 23.42
N LYS A 109 -10.06 22.89 23.75
CA LYS A 109 -10.63 24.16 24.20
C LYS A 109 -10.54 24.28 25.72
N LEU A 110 -10.49 25.50 26.24
CA LEU A 110 -10.53 25.74 27.69
C LEU A 110 -11.80 25.17 28.35
N SER A 111 -12.96 25.36 27.73
CA SER A 111 -14.25 24.80 28.17
C SER A 111 -14.31 23.26 28.17
N GLY A 112 -13.27 22.59 27.67
CA GLY A 112 -13.21 21.15 27.49
C GLY A 112 -13.57 20.71 26.07
N GLY A 113 -13.27 19.44 25.77
CA GLY A 113 -13.38 18.91 24.42
C GLY A 113 -12.38 19.55 23.44
N PHE A 114 -12.61 19.28 22.17
CA PHE A 114 -11.68 19.56 21.09
C PHE A 114 -12.37 20.23 19.90
N VAL A 115 -11.60 20.98 19.13
CA VAL A 115 -11.99 21.53 17.83
C VAL A 115 -11.19 20.85 16.72
N LEU A 116 -11.88 20.57 15.62
CA LEU A 116 -11.28 20.12 14.37
C LEU A 116 -11.18 21.32 13.43
N GLU A 117 -9.96 21.67 13.03
CA GLU A 117 -9.70 22.64 11.97
C GLU A 117 -9.07 21.91 10.78
N ASN A 118 -9.80 21.81 9.68
CA ASN A 118 -9.38 21.02 8.51
C ASN A 118 -8.14 21.62 7.84
N ASP A 119 -7.98 22.95 7.90
CA ASP A 119 -6.80 23.61 7.35
C ASP A 119 -5.54 23.32 8.16
N PHE A 120 -5.66 22.83 9.40
CA PHE A 120 -4.54 22.47 10.26
C PHE A 120 -4.03 21.04 10.03
N GLU A 121 -4.54 20.34 9.03
CA GLU A 121 -4.04 19.00 8.68
C GLU A 121 -2.56 19.03 8.23
N VAL A 122 -1.85 17.96 8.57
CA VAL A 122 -0.43 17.76 8.25
C VAL A 122 -0.27 16.41 7.56
N HIS A 123 0.66 16.27 6.62
CA HIS A 123 0.96 14.97 6.03
C HIS A 123 2.16 14.30 6.71
N ALA A 124 2.02 13.02 7.07
CA ALA A 124 3.12 12.22 7.61
C ALA A 124 3.66 11.29 6.51
N LEU A 125 4.91 11.51 6.10
CA LEU A 125 5.62 10.73 5.10
C LEU A 125 6.50 9.67 5.74
N PHE A 126 6.49 8.46 5.18
CA PHE A 126 7.49 7.42 5.44
C PHE A 126 8.02 6.87 4.11
N VAL A 127 9.33 6.65 4.03
CA VAL A 127 10.05 6.14 2.86
C VAL A 127 10.78 4.86 3.24
N PHE A 128 10.56 3.80 2.48
CA PHE A 128 11.17 2.49 2.68
C PHE A 128 12.26 2.25 1.63
N HIS A 129 13.26 1.44 1.98
CA HIS A 129 14.31 1.08 1.05
C HIS A 129 13.98 -0.24 0.36
N GLY A 130 13.38 -0.15 -0.82
CA GLY A 130 12.79 -1.28 -1.52
C GLY A 130 11.29 -1.41 -1.28
N ALA A 131 10.72 -2.49 -1.80
CA ALA A 131 9.31 -2.79 -1.63
C ALA A 131 9.00 -3.17 -0.18
N THR A 132 7.95 -2.59 0.38
CA THR A 132 7.32 -3.08 1.60
C THR A 132 6.82 -4.51 1.41
N PRO A 133 6.82 -5.34 2.46
CA PRO A 133 6.30 -6.70 2.39
C PRO A 133 4.89 -6.78 1.81
N LYS A 134 4.62 -7.90 1.14
CA LYS A 134 3.31 -8.18 0.54
C LYS A 134 2.21 -8.13 1.59
N GLY A 135 1.12 -7.48 1.22
CA GLY A 135 -0.07 -7.36 2.04
C GLY A 135 -1.23 -6.72 1.29
N SER A 136 -2.30 -6.40 2.01
CA SER A 136 -3.55 -5.91 1.43
C SER A 136 -4.00 -4.60 2.04
N SER A 137 -4.97 -3.93 1.39
CA SER A 137 -5.60 -2.73 1.97
C SER A 137 -6.40 -2.98 3.26
N ALA A 138 -6.50 -4.22 3.73
CA ALA A 138 -7.07 -4.55 5.04
C ALA A 138 -6.04 -4.46 6.17
N GLU A 139 -4.74 -4.48 5.86
CA GLU A 139 -3.67 -4.54 6.86
C GLU A 139 -3.11 -3.13 7.11
N PRO A 140 -3.30 -2.57 8.31
CA PRO A 140 -2.76 -1.27 8.64
C PRO A 140 -1.26 -1.32 8.90
N LEU A 141 -0.58 -0.20 8.65
CA LEU A 141 0.74 0.04 9.22
C LEU A 141 0.56 0.51 10.66
N ASN A 142 1.22 -0.18 11.57
CA ASN A 142 1.27 0.15 12.98
C ASN A 142 2.52 0.99 13.24
N PHE A 143 2.39 2.03 14.05
CA PHE A 143 3.46 2.94 14.39
C PHE A 143 3.36 3.33 15.86
N ASP A 144 4.50 3.38 16.52
CA ASP A 144 4.63 3.85 17.89
C ASP A 144 5.28 5.23 17.92
N PRO A 145 4.53 6.30 18.20
CA PRO A 145 5.06 7.65 18.27
C PRO A 145 6.11 7.85 19.37
N ALA A 146 6.12 7.03 20.42
CA ALA A 146 7.10 7.19 21.50
C ALA A 146 8.48 6.64 21.12
N THR A 147 8.52 5.59 20.30
CA THR A 147 9.76 4.90 19.93
C THR A 147 10.17 5.12 18.47
N GLY A 148 9.25 5.59 17.64
CA GLY A 148 9.42 5.67 16.19
C GLY A 148 9.42 4.33 15.47
N GLN A 149 9.11 3.23 16.16
CA GLN A 149 9.06 1.90 15.53
C GLN A 149 7.82 1.76 14.67
N MET A 150 8.02 1.20 13.47
CA MET A 150 6.94 0.86 12.56
C MET A 150 6.86 -0.66 12.42
N ARG A 151 5.64 -1.18 12.36
CA ARG A 151 5.35 -2.60 12.13
C ARG A 151 4.32 -2.77 11.03
N PHE A 152 4.45 -3.86 10.29
CA PHE A 152 3.47 -4.32 9.33
C PHE A 152 3.24 -5.80 9.56
N LYS A 153 1.98 -6.21 9.74
CA LYS A 153 1.61 -7.59 10.15
C LYS A 153 2.38 -8.07 11.39
N GLY A 154 2.52 -7.22 12.41
CA GLY A 154 3.26 -7.51 13.64
C GLY A 154 4.80 -7.49 13.51
N THR A 155 5.33 -7.53 12.29
CA THR A 155 6.78 -7.59 12.01
C THR A 155 7.37 -6.18 11.89
N PRO A 156 8.58 -5.92 12.42
CA PRO A 156 9.25 -4.63 12.24
C PRO A 156 9.41 -4.25 10.76
N LEU A 157 8.93 -3.07 10.39
CA LEU A 157 9.07 -2.50 9.05
C LEU A 157 10.02 -1.30 9.11
N ARG A 158 11.16 -1.40 8.42
CA ARG A 158 12.20 -0.37 8.45
C ARG A 158 11.98 0.68 7.37
N TYR A 159 11.86 1.94 7.78
CA TYR A 159 11.91 3.10 6.89
C TYR A 159 13.28 3.78 6.97
N ILE A 160 13.70 4.42 5.89
CA ILE A 160 15.00 5.11 5.77
C ILE A 160 14.87 6.63 5.87
N ALA A 161 13.68 7.17 5.64
CA ALA A 161 13.36 8.57 5.83
C ALA A 161 11.89 8.72 6.23
N CYS A 162 11.59 9.80 6.95
CA CYS A 162 10.24 10.18 7.32
C CYS A 162 10.17 11.70 7.52
N GLY A 163 8.97 12.23 7.69
CA GLY A 163 8.78 13.63 8.07
C GLY A 163 7.33 14.06 8.14
N LEU A 164 7.07 15.12 8.90
CA LEU A 164 5.82 15.88 8.84
C LEU A 164 5.95 16.93 7.74
N LEU A 165 4.95 17.01 6.86
CA LEU A 165 4.90 17.95 5.76
C LEU A 165 3.83 19.00 6.08
N GLY A 166 4.29 20.22 6.37
CA GLY A 166 3.42 21.37 6.59
C GLY A 166 2.84 21.85 5.26
N LEU A 167 1.53 22.09 5.22
CA LEU A 167 0.78 22.39 3.99
C LEU A 167 0.30 23.84 3.89
N LYS A 168 0.31 24.55 5.03
CA LYS A 168 -0.14 25.93 5.19
C LYS A 168 0.99 26.82 5.73
N PRO A 169 0.92 28.15 5.52
CA PRO A 169 1.84 29.09 6.14
C PRO A 169 1.84 28.92 7.65
N ARG A 170 3.02 28.96 8.28
CA ARG A 170 3.18 28.72 9.72
C ARG A 170 2.46 29.75 10.58
N GLU A 171 2.25 30.94 10.04
CA GLU A 171 1.64 32.12 10.65
C GLU A 171 0.11 32.09 10.55
N MET A 172 -0.47 31.11 9.83
CA MET A 172 -1.92 30.91 9.80
C MET A 172 -2.41 30.60 11.21
N THR A 173 -3.38 31.37 11.71
CA THR A 173 -3.91 31.21 13.07
C THR A 173 -5.33 30.66 13.07
N LEU A 174 -5.66 29.99 14.18
CA LEU A 174 -7.00 29.64 14.60
C LEU A 174 -7.25 30.29 15.97
N GLU A 175 -8.34 31.02 16.10
CA GLU A 175 -8.76 31.57 17.40
C GLU A 175 -9.38 30.45 18.24
N ILE A 176 -8.88 30.27 19.46
CA ILE A 176 -9.41 29.31 20.43
C ILE A 176 -9.72 29.98 21.76
N GLU A 177 -10.65 29.41 22.52
CA GLU A 177 -10.96 29.86 23.87
C GLU A 177 -9.77 29.59 24.84
N GLY A 178 -9.20 30.65 25.42
CA GLY A 178 -8.11 30.60 26.41
C GLY A 178 -8.46 31.31 27.73
N GLU A 179 -7.58 31.24 28.73
CA GLU A 179 -7.84 31.69 30.12
C GLU A 179 -8.12 33.20 30.27
N GLY A 180 -7.88 34.00 29.22
CA GLY A 180 -8.12 35.45 29.17
C GLY A 180 -9.00 35.92 28.01
N GLY A 181 -9.69 35.01 27.30
CA GLY A 181 -10.44 35.31 26.08
C GLY A 181 -9.97 34.47 24.90
N GLU A 182 -10.38 34.83 23.67
CA GLU A 182 -9.85 34.19 22.46
C GLU A 182 -8.34 34.41 22.33
N GLN A 183 -7.60 33.34 22.11
CA GLN A 183 -6.16 33.33 21.91
C GLN A 183 -5.84 32.68 20.55
N PRO A 184 -4.98 33.30 19.75
CA PRO A 184 -4.57 32.72 18.48
C PRO A 184 -3.60 31.57 18.73
N ILE A 185 -3.85 30.43 18.10
CA ILE A 185 -2.89 29.34 17.92
C ILE A 185 -2.46 29.32 16.47
N SER A 186 -1.16 29.32 16.21
CA SER A 186 -0.63 29.23 14.86
C SER A 186 -0.48 27.77 14.37
N TYR A 187 -0.59 27.57 13.07
CA TYR A 187 -0.33 26.29 12.41
C TYR A 187 1.09 25.80 12.69
N GLY A 188 2.06 26.72 12.70
CA GLY A 188 3.46 26.42 13.01
C GLY A 188 3.64 25.83 14.40
N GLU A 189 3.03 26.42 15.43
CA GLU A 189 3.08 25.90 16.80
C GLU A 189 2.46 24.50 16.92
N VAL A 190 1.37 24.24 16.18
CA VAL A 190 0.73 22.92 16.14
C VAL A 190 1.65 21.88 15.49
N VAL A 191 2.28 22.22 14.37
CA VAL A 191 3.22 21.34 13.68
C VAL A 191 4.45 21.05 14.54
N ASP A 192 4.97 22.04 15.25
CA ASP A 192 6.13 21.87 16.13
C ASP A 192 5.78 21.00 17.34
N ALA A 193 4.61 21.21 17.97
CA ALA A 193 4.13 20.37 19.06
C ALA A 193 3.99 18.90 18.63
N LEU A 194 3.47 18.65 17.42
CA LEU A 194 3.41 17.31 16.83
C LEU A 194 4.81 16.71 16.64
N ALA A 195 5.75 17.49 16.14
CA ALA A 195 7.12 17.04 15.88
C ALA A 195 7.89 16.70 17.17
N ASP A 196 7.63 17.46 18.23
CA ASP A 196 8.24 17.24 19.54
C ASP A 196 7.75 15.95 20.21
N ASP A 197 6.47 15.59 20.08
CA ASP A 197 5.93 14.36 20.67
C ASP A 197 6.23 13.13 19.80
N ILE A 198 6.08 13.25 18.48
CA ILE A 198 6.25 12.13 17.55
C ILE A 198 7.73 11.85 17.31
N LYS A 199 8.22 10.71 17.81
CA LYS A 199 9.57 10.21 17.55
C LYS A 199 9.65 9.45 16.24
N CYS A 200 10.85 9.44 15.66
CA CYS A 200 11.21 8.61 14.53
C CYS A 200 12.54 7.90 14.78
N ALA A 201 12.71 6.76 14.12
CA ALA A 201 13.85 5.87 14.21
C ALA A 201 14.22 5.33 12.80
N PRO A 202 14.54 6.21 11.83
CA PRO A 202 14.92 5.78 10.50
C PRO A 202 16.15 4.86 10.57
N ALA A 203 16.15 3.82 9.73
CA ALA A 203 17.22 2.84 9.72
C ALA A 203 18.53 3.46 9.23
N GLY A 204 19.55 3.46 10.09
CA GLY A 204 20.93 3.73 9.72
C GLY A 204 21.60 2.54 9.03
N GLN A 205 22.79 2.76 8.46
CA GLN A 205 23.55 1.74 7.71
C GLN A 205 24.01 0.53 8.55
N THR A 206 24.02 0.64 9.88
CA THR A 206 24.52 -0.40 10.80
C THR A 206 23.41 -1.05 11.63
N PRO A 207 23.44 -2.38 11.88
CA PRO A 207 22.44 -3.11 12.66
C PRO A 207 22.18 -2.60 14.09
N ALA A 208 23.07 -1.76 14.63
CA ALA A 208 23.02 -1.22 16.00
C ALA A 208 22.72 0.30 16.08
N GLY A 209 22.37 0.98 14.97
CA GLY A 209 22.38 2.45 14.90
C GLY A 209 21.07 3.09 14.43
N GLN A 210 19.93 2.77 15.06
CA GLN A 210 18.74 3.63 14.92
C GLN A 210 18.87 4.80 15.89
N THR A 211 19.01 6.01 15.36
CA THR A 211 18.94 7.23 16.18
C THR A 211 17.46 7.58 16.36
N ILE A 212 16.97 7.44 17.58
CA ILE A 212 15.64 7.91 17.95
C ILE A 212 15.73 9.43 18.13
N GLY A 213 14.86 10.17 17.45
CA GLY A 213 14.78 11.62 17.55
C GLY A 213 13.38 12.13 17.22
N PRO A 214 13.09 13.43 17.44
CA PRO A 214 11.84 14.03 16.97
C PRO A 214 11.69 13.86 15.46
N ILE A 215 10.47 13.67 14.97
CA ILE A 215 10.21 13.55 13.54
C ILE A 215 10.51 14.90 12.86
N PRO A 216 11.28 14.92 11.76
CA PRO A 216 11.61 16.17 11.10
C PRO A 216 10.38 16.78 10.44
N VAL A 217 10.22 18.10 10.58
CA VAL A 217 9.21 18.90 9.87
C VAL A 217 9.79 19.40 8.56
N TYR A 218 8.98 19.52 7.51
CA TYR A 218 9.30 20.20 6.25
C TYR A 218 8.12 21.09 5.86
N ASP A 219 8.31 22.42 5.83
CA ASP A 219 7.26 23.35 5.42
C ASP A 219 7.17 23.42 3.89
N LEU A 220 6.12 22.82 3.32
CA LEU A 220 5.92 22.80 1.86
C LEU A 220 5.38 24.13 1.32
N THR A 221 5.22 25.16 2.13
CA THR A 221 5.03 26.53 1.63
C THR A 221 6.36 27.21 1.31
N GLN A 222 7.48 26.65 1.78
CA GLN A 222 8.82 27.18 1.60
C GLN A 222 9.64 26.35 0.60
N GLN A 223 10.19 26.99 -0.42
CA GLN A 223 11.05 26.34 -1.42
C GLN A 223 12.27 25.65 -0.78
N ALA A 224 12.87 26.30 0.23
CA ALA A 224 14.05 25.78 0.93
C ALA A 224 13.77 24.42 1.61
N ASP A 225 12.59 24.27 2.23
CA ASP A 225 12.19 23.03 2.87
C ASP A 225 11.74 21.95 1.88
N PHE A 226 11.10 22.35 0.77
CA PHE A 226 10.85 21.44 -0.35
C PHE A 226 12.15 20.85 -0.90
N ASP A 227 13.20 21.67 -1.08
CA ASP A 227 14.51 21.20 -1.52
C ASP A 227 15.21 20.35 -0.45
N ARG A 228 15.11 20.73 0.82
CA ARG A 228 15.65 19.96 1.95
C ARG A 228 15.02 18.58 2.05
N LEU A 229 13.71 18.45 1.82
CA LEU A 229 12.99 17.17 1.81
C LEU A 229 13.50 16.23 0.73
N LYS A 230 13.63 16.72 -0.51
CA LYS A 230 14.16 15.92 -1.62
C LYS A 230 15.58 15.43 -1.32
N GLN A 231 16.44 16.34 -0.86
CA GLN A 231 17.83 16.01 -0.50
C GLN A 231 17.90 14.99 0.64
N ALA A 232 17.01 15.09 1.64
CA ALA A 232 16.96 14.11 2.74
C ALA A 232 16.60 12.71 2.23
N ILE A 233 15.60 12.60 1.35
CA ILE A 233 15.19 11.32 0.74
C ILE A 233 16.30 10.76 -0.15
N GLU A 234 16.91 11.57 -1.00
CA GLU A 234 18.00 11.16 -1.90
C GLU A 234 19.23 10.68 -1.10
N ARG A 235 19.62 11.42 -0.06
CA ARG A 235 20.74 11.03 0.82
C ARG A 235 20.45 9.74 1.58
N ALA A 236 19.26 9.60 2.15
CA ALA A 236 18.85 8.38 2.84
C ALA A 236 18.85 7.17 1.90
N TRP A 237 18.36 7.35 0.67
CA TRP A 237 18.35 6.30 -0.34
C TRP A 237 19.76 5.90 -0.76
N ALA A 238 20.62 6.88 -1.07
CA ALA A 238 22.02 6.63 -1.42
C ALA A 238 22.77 5.95 -0.27
N ALA A 239 22.51 6.37 0.97
CA ALA A 239 23.10 5.77 2.16
C ALA A 239 22.65 4.32 2.37
N ALA A 240 21.41 3.97 2.02
CA ALA A 240 20.89 2.60 2.16
C ALA A 240 21.50 1.61 1.13
N GLY A 241 22.16 2.13 0.09
CA GLY A 241 22.87 1.33 -0.92
C GLY A 241 21.94 0.73 -1.99
N PRO A 242 22.36 -0.33 -2.69
CA PRO A 242 21.48 -1.00 -3.65
C PRO A 242 20.33 -1.71 -2.93
N VAL A 243 19.12 -1.64 -3.49
CA VAL A 243 17.95 -2.38 -3.01
C VAL A 243 18.29 -3.87 -3.03
N ARG A 244 18.43 -4.47 -1.85
CA ARG A 244 18.73 -5.90 -1.72
C ARG A 244 17.47 -6.69 -2.09
N PRO A 245 17.54 -7.65 -3.03
CA PRO A 245 16.51 -8.67 -3.15
C PRO A 245 16.42 -9.41 -1.82
N GLU A 246 15.22 -9.75 -1.37
CA GLU A 246 14.93 -10.39 -0.08
C GLU A 246 15.52 -11.81 0.09
N ALA A 247 16.40 -12.24 -0.83
CA ALA A 247 17.16 -13.49 -0.74
C ALA A 247 18.46 -13.39 0.10
N ALA A 248 18.84 -12.22 0.61
CA ALA A 248 20.15 -12.02 1.26
C ALA A 248 20.11 -11.62 2.74
N ALA A 249 18.96 -11.73 3.42
CA ALA A 249 18.84 -11.52 4.87
C ALA A 249 18.73 -12.85 5.66
N ALA A 250 19.02 -13.99 5.04
CA ALA A 250 19.10 -15.28 5.70
C ALA A 250 20.45 -15.48 6.41
N VAL A 251 20.77 -14.71 7.45
CA VAL A 251 21.68 -15.14 8.54
C VAL A 251 21.38 -14.32 9.82
N ALA A 252 20.97 -15.02 10.88
CA ALA A 252 20.58 -14.54 12.23
C ALA A 252 19.20 -13.84 12.25
N VAL A 253 18.11 -14.51 12.63
CA VAL A 253 17.82 -14.99 14.00
C VAL A 253 17.07 -16.32 13.96
N SER A 254 17.32 -17.14 14.99
CA SER A 254 16.78 -18.47 15.28
C SER A 254 15.26 -18.59 15.25
N GLU A 255 14.84 -19.76 14.77
CA GLU A 255 13.51 -20.39 14.73
C GLU A 255 12.60 -20.07 15.93
N THR A 256 11.36 -19.65 15.64
CA THR A 256 10.11 -20.33 16.05
C THR A 256 8.90 -19.71 15.32
N GLU A 257 8.29 -20.52 14.46
CA GLU A 257 6.85 -20.61 14.08
C GLU A 257 6.08 -19.36 13.62
N ALA A 258 5.75 -19.27 12.31
CA ALA A 258 4.48 -19.77 11.77
C ALA A 258 4.27 -19.24 10.33
N ASP A 259 4.18 -20.16 9.37
CA ASP A 259 3.62 -19.92 8.05
C ASP A 259 2.15 -19.49 8.16
N GLU A 260 1.78 -18.38 7.55
CA GLU A 260 0.40 -18.16 7.10
C GLU A 260 0.44 -17.81 5.61
N ASP A 261 0.55 -18.87 4.82
CA ASP A 261 -0.04 -18.93 3.49
C ASP A 261 -1.49 -18.44 3.59
N ASP A 262 -1.81 -17.32 2.95
CA ASP A 262 -3.19 -16.91 2.72
C ASP A 262 -3.84 -17.96 1.81
N GLU A 263 -4.45 -18.96 2.45
CA GLU A 263 -5.14 -20.08 1.84
C GLU A 263 -6.01 -19.61 0.68
N ILE A 264 -5.88 -20.26 -0.48
CA ILE A 264 -6.94 -20.18 -1.49
C ILE A 264 -8.10 -20.94 -0.89
N ILE A 265 -9.08 -20.19 -0.38
CA ILE A 265 -10.36 -20.75 0.00
C ILE A 265 -10.89 -21.45 -1.26
N PRO A 266 -10.97 -22.79 -1.28
CA PRO A 266 -11.56 -23.50 -2.39
C PRO A 266 -12.97 -22.95 -2.55
N PRO A 267 -13.43 -22.65 -3.78
CA PRO A 267 -14.75 -22.06 -3.97
C PRO A 267 -15.80 -22.94 -3.28
N ALA A 268 -16.52 -22.37 -2.31
CA ALA A 268 -17.60 -23.04 -1.57
C ALA A 268 -18.67 -23.63 -2.51
N SER A 269 -18.73 -23.11 -3.74
CA SER A 269 -19.40 -23.73 -4.88
C SER A 269 -18.66 -23.40 -6.18
N LEU A 270 -18.43 -24.39 -7.05
CA LEU A 270 -17.96 -24.21 -8.44
C LEU A 270 -19.09 -23.68 -9.34
N ARG A 271 -19.74 -22.60 -8.91
CA ARG A 271 -20.86 -21.97 -9.63
C ARG A 271 -20.56 -20.51 -9.88
N ILE A 272 -20.52 -20.15 -11.15
CA ILE A 272 -20.43 -18.77 -11.62
C ILE A 272 -21.85 -18.19 -11.67
N PRO A 273 -22.16 -17.17 -10.85
CA PRO A 273 -23.43 -16.45 -10.95
C PRO A 273 -23.50 -15.65 -12.26
N GLU A 274 -24.71 -15.48 -12.78
CA GLU A 274 -24.96 -14.60 -13.91
C GLU A 274 -24.66 -13.16 -13.48
N ASN A 275 -23.90 -12.42 -14.30
CA ASN A 275 -23.66 -11.00 -14.08
C ASN A 275 -24.62 -10.19 -14.94
N THR A 276 -25.61 -9.57 -14.30
CA THR A 276 -26.63 -8.75 -14.96
C THR A 276 -26.10 -7.42 -15.49
N ASP A 277 -24.94 -6.96 -15.01
CA ASP A 277 -24.27 -5.74 -15.46
C ASP A 277 -23.50 -5.97 -16.77
N LEU A 278 -23.20 -7.23 -17.11
CA LEU A 278 -22.58 -7.66 -18.37
C LEU A 278 -23.64 -7.80 -19.46
N LEU A 279 -24.04 -6.67 -20.03
CA LEU A 279 -25.03 -6.61 -21.10
C LEU A 279 -24.56 -7.37 -22.36
N GLY A 280 -25.46 -8.16 -22.95
CA GLY A 280 -25.22 -8.86 -24.22
C GLY A 280 -24.60 -10.26 -24.10
N ILE A 281 -24.41 -10.78 -22.89
CA ILE A 281 -24.03 -12.18 -22.66
C ILE A 281 -25.29 -13.03 -22.47
N ASP A 282 -25.52 -13.99 -23.37
CA ASP A 282 -26.64 -14.92 -23.26
C ASP A 282 -26.53 -15.75 -21.97
N PRO A 283 -27.60 -15.87 -21.15
CA PRO A 283 -27.64 -16.75 -19.98
C PRO A 283 -27.18 -18.20 -20.25
N ALA A 284 -27.33 -18.69 -21.48
CA ALA A 284 -26.81 -19.98 -21.92
C ALA A 284 -25.29 -20.11 -21.75
N VAL A 285 -24.53 -19.03 -21.89
CA VAL A 285 -23.07 -19.01 -21.72
C VAL A 285 -22.71 -19.32 -20.27
N TYR A 286 -23.39 -18.71 -19.30
CA TYR A 286 -23.18 -19.02 -17.87
C TYR A 286 -23.56 -20.47 -17.54
N ARG A 287 -24.62 -21.00 -18.15
CA ARG A 287 -24.98 -22.43 -18.02
C ARG A 287 -23.89 -23.35 -18.58
N GLN A 288 -23.32 -23.03 -19.74
CA GLN A 288 -22.23 -23.80 -20.35
C GLN A 288 -20.95 -23.76 -19.50
N ILE A 289 -20.58 -22.58 -18.98
CA ILE A 289 -19.43 -22.42 -18.08
C ILE A 289 -19.61 -23.28 -16.83
N ASN A 290 -20.78 -23.20 -16.19
CA ASN A 290 -21.09 -23.98 -15.00
C ASN A 290 -21.05 -25.49 -15.28
N ALA A 291 -21.61 -25.94 -16.41
CA ALA A 291 -21.55 -27.34 -16.81
C ALA A 291 -20.10 -27.82 -17.03
N ALA A 292 -19.25 -27.00 -17.65
CA ALA A 292 -17.84 -27.31 -17.86
C ALA A 292 -17.09 -27.46 -16.52
N LEU A 293 -17.25 -26.50 -15.60
CA LEU A 293 -16.63 -26.52 -14.27
C LEU A 293 -17.09 -27.73 -13.45
N GLN A 294 -18.39 -28.03 -13.47
CA GLN A 294 -18.96 -29.18 -12.78
C GLN A 294 -18.49 -30.51 -13.36
N SER A 295 -18.15 -30.56 -14.65
CA SER A 295 -17.53 -31.73 -15.28
C SER A 295 -16.03 -31.91 -14.95
N GLY A 296 -15.47 -31.10 -14.05
CA GLY A 296 -14.07 -31.16 -13.64
C GLY A 296 -13.10 -30.47 -14.61
N LYS A 297 -13.61 -29.73 -15.61
CA LYS A 297 -12.74 -28.96 -16.51
C LYS A 297 -12.20 -27.73 -15.80
N GLN A 298 -10.89 -27.57 -15.84
CA GLN A 298 -10.18 -26.45 -15.21
C GLN A 298 -9.75 -25.36 -16.20
N HIS A 299 -10.03 -25.56 -17.49
CA HIS A 299 -9.61 -24.67 -18.57
C HIS A 299 -10.82 -24.28 -19.43
N ILE A 300 -11.03 -22.97 -19.62
CA ILE A 300 -12.15 -22.42 -20.39
C ILE A 300 -11.58 -21.51 -21.46
N MET A 301 -12.01 -21.70 -22.71
CA MET A 301 -11.67 -20.84 -23.84
C MET A 301 -12.92 -20.04 -24.25
N LEU A 302 -12.81 -18.71 -24.22
CA LEU A 302 -13.85 -17.81 -24.69
C LEU A 302 -13.49 -17.32 -26.10
N TYR A 303 -14.36 -17.57 -27.07
CA TYR A 303 -14.18 -17.13 -28.46
C TYR A 303 -15.42 -16.38 -28.96
N GLY A 304 -15.23 -15.52 -29.96
CA GLY A 304 -16.31 -14.72 -30.55
C GLY A 304 -15.82 -13.36 -31.07
N PRO A 305 -16.70 -12.59 -31.72
CA PRO A 305 -16.35 -11.30 -32.33
C PRO A 305 -15.67 -10.32 -31.35
N PRO A 306 -14.83 -9.38 -31.83
CA PRO A 306 -14.25 -8.35 -30.98
C PRO A 306 -15.35 -7.49 -30.33
N GLY A 307 -15.09 -6.96 -29.15
CA GLY A 307 -16.03 -6.08 -28.43
C GLY A 307 -17.20 -6.76 -27.71
N THR A 308 -17.33 -8.10 -27.76
CA THR A 308 -18.42 -8.85 -27.10
C THR A 308 -18.21 -9.12 -25.60
N GLY A 309 -17.27 -8.41 -24.94
CA GLY A 309 -17.08 -8.51 -23.50
C GLY A 309 -16.32 -9.75 -22.98
N LYS A 310 -15.65 -10.53 -23.85
CA LYS A 310 -14.90 -11.76 -23.48
C LYS A 310 -13.94 -11.58 -22.30
N THR A 311 -13.08 -10.55 -22.35
CA THR A 311 -12.12 -10.26 -21.28
C THR A 311 -12.81 -9.88 -19.97
N THR A 312 -13.94 -9.17 -20.06
CA THR A 312 -14.74 -8.80 -18.89
C THR A 312 -15.44 -10.02 -18.29
N LEU A 313 -15.98 -10.92 -19.13
CA LEU A 313 -16.54 -12.20 -18.68
C LEU A 313 -15.47 -13.11 -18.06
N ALA A 314 -14.26 -13.18 -18.62
CA ALA A 314 -13.14 -13.94 -18.05
C ALA A 314 -12.76 -13.44 -16.65
N ARG A 315 -12.65 -12.11 -16.47
CA ARG A 315 -12.39 -11.48 -15.16
C ARG A 315 -13.50 -11.76 -14.16
N TRP A 316 -14.76 -11.77 -14.61
CA TRP A 316 -15.91 -12.12 -13.76
C TRP A 316 -15.83 -13.57 -13.26
N ILE A 317 -15.63 -14.53 -14.17
CA ILE A 317 -15.49 -15.96 -13.84
C ILE A 317 -14.36 -16.15 -12.82
N ALA A 318 -13.18 -15.58 -13.09
CA ALA A 318 -12.03 -15.72 -12.23
C ALA A 318 -12.25 -15.09 -10.83
N SER A 319 -12.92 -13.94 -10.78
CA SER A 319 -13.26 -13.26 -9.53
C SER A 319 -14.27 -14.07 -8.71
N ALA A 320 -15.28 -14.67 -9.35
CA ALA A 320 -16.28 -15.50 -8.70
C ALA A 320 -15.68 -16.80 -8.12
N LEU A 321 -14.64 -17.36 -8.75
CA LEU A 321 -13.99 -18.61 -8.30
C LEU A 321 -13.04 -18.41 -7.11
N THR A 322 -12.42 -17.24 -6.97
CA THR A 322 -11.28 -17.05 -6.05
C THR A 322 -11.36 -15.77 -5.22
N GLY A 323 -12.53 -15.14 -5.15
CA GLY A 323 -12.72 -13.90 -4.39
C GLY A 323 -11.92 -12.72 -4.96
N GLY A 324 -11.71 -12.68 -6.28
CA GLY A 324 -10.99 -11.60 -6.96
C GLY A 324 -9.47 -11.80 -7.12
N LYS A 325 -8.92 -12.97 -6.74
CA LYS A 325 -7.50 -13.31 -6.94
C LYS A 325 -7.29 -13.96 -8.33
N TRP A 326 -6.84 -13.23 -9.34
CA TRP A 326 -6.50 -13.81 -10.66
C TRP A 326 -5.34 -13.07 -11.32
N THR A 327 -4.73 -13.71 -12.32
CA THR A 327 -3.64 -13.12 -13.12
C THR A 327 -4.14 -12.92 -14.54
N LEU A 328 -3.96 -11.73 -15.12
CA LEU A 328 -4.27 -11.45 -16.52
C LEU A 328 -2.96 -11.14 -17.26
N VAL A 329 -2.77 -11.82 -18.39
CA VAL A 329 -1.69 -11.55 -19.33
C VAL A 329 -2.26 -11.42 -20.73
N THR A 330 -1.66 -10.58 -21.55
CA THR A 330 -2.05 -10.41 -22.96
C THR A 330 -1.04 -11.11 -23.85
N GLY A 331 -1.53 -11.97 -24.73
CA GLY A 331 -0.73 -12.74 -25.66
C GLY A 331 0.09 -11.86 -26.60
N SER A 332 1.33 -12.30 -26.86
CA SER A 332 2.26 -11.66 -27.78
C SER A 332 2.88 -12.69 -28.72
N SER A 333 3.23 -12.28 -29.94
CA SER A 333 3.96 -13.11 -30.91
C SER A 333 5.35 -13.49 -30.42
N ASP A 334 5.92 -12.68 -29.52
CA ASP A 334 7.27 -12.88 -29.00
C ASP A 334 7.33 -13.93 -27.88
N TRP A 335 6.16 -14.36 -27.38
CA TRP A 335 6.09 -15.34 -26.31
C TRP A 335 6.72 -16.68 -26.69
N SER A 336 7.15 -17.36 -25.64
CA SER A 336 7.67 -18.71 -25.66
C SER A 336 7.14 -19.49 -24.45
N SER A 337 7.48 -20.78 -24.37
CA SER A 337 7.22 -21.59 -23.18
C SER A 337 7.84 -21.01 -21.90
N GLN A 338 8.88 -20.17 -22.00
CA GLN A 338 9.50 -19.52 -20.83
C GLN A 338 8.59 -18.48 -20.18
N ASP A 339 7.74 -17.81 -20.95
CA ASP A 339 6.83 -16.79 -20.44
C ASP A 339 5.71 -17.42 -19.60
N ILE A 340 5.24 -18.59 -20.02
CA ILE A 340 4.17 -19.33 -19.32
C ILE A 340 4.74 -20.24 -18.22
N ILE A 341 5.70 -21.09 -18.55
CA ILE A 341 6.22 -22.12 -17.65
C ILE A 341 7.43 -21.62 -16.88
N GLY A 342 8.36 -20.95 -17.56
CA GLY A 342 9.63 -20.49 -16.99
C GLY A 342 10.83 -21.04 -17.74
N GLY A 343 12.02 -20.53 -17.41
CA GLY A 343 13.25 -20.95 -18.08
C GLY A 343 14.49 -20.57 -17.27
N TYR A 344 15.61 -21.17 -17.64
CA TYR A 344 16.91 -20.82 -17.07
C TYR A 344 17.39 -19.47 -17.57
N GLN A 345 17.66 -18.55 -16.66
CA GLN A 345 18.19 -17.23 -16.98
C GLN A 345 19.49 -16.96 -16.22
N PRO A 346 20.43 -16.22 -16.82
CA PRO A 346 21.64 -15.83 -16.14
C PRO A 346 21.31 -14.89 -14.98
N VAL A 347 21.71 -15.29 -13.78
CA VAL A 347 21.69 -14.46 -12.57
C VAL A 347 23.14 -14.06 -12.30
N GLY A 348 23.40 -12.77 -12.07
CA GLY A 348 24.75 -12.19 -12.11
C GLY A 348 25.85 -12.99 -11.41
N LYS A 349 27.11 -12.77 -11.84
CA LYS A 349 28.30 -13.58 -11.49
C LYS A 349 28.39 -14.95 -12.20
N GLY A 350 27.76 -15.09 -13.38
CA GLY A 350 27.83 -16.31 -14.19
C GLY A 350 26.97 -17.46 -13.68
N GLY A 351 26.07 -17.21 -12.72
CA GLY A 351 25.09 -18.18 -12.27
C GLY A 351 23.94 -18.29 -13.26
N VAL A 352 23.27 -19.43 -13.25
CA VAL A 352 22.03 -19.65 -14.01
C VAL A 352 20.99 -20.15 -13.03
N ALA A 353 19.82 -19.51 -13.00
CA ALA A 353 18.71 -19.90 -12.15
C ALA A 353 17.46 -20.11 -12.99
N PHE A 354 16.63 -21.07 -12.59
CA PHE A 354 15.31 -21.23 -13.19
C PHE A 354 14.40 -20.10 -12.70
N ILE A 355 13.91 -19.29 -13.62
CA ILE A 355 12.93 -18.24 -13.34
C ILE A 355 11.56 -18.76 -13.76
N PRO A 356 10.62 -18.99 -12.82
CA PRO A 356 9.30 -19.50 -13.16
C PRO A 356 8.52 -18.49 -14.02
N GLY A 357 7.75 -19.01 -14.97
CA GLY A 357 6.86 -18.25 -15.85
C GLY A 357 5.52 -17.95 -15.18
N VAL A 358 4.63 -17.22 -15.84
CA VAL A 358 3.40 -16.70 -15.23
C VAL A 358 2.49 -17.79 -14.65
N LEU A 359 2.44 -18.98 -15.26
CA LEU A 359 1.65 -20.11 -14.77
C LEU A 359 2.25 -20.70 -13.50
N LEU A 360 3.57 -20.95 -13.47
CA LEU A 360 4.22 -21.55 -12.30
C LEU A 360 4.40 -20.55 -11.13
N ARG A 361 4.58 -19.26 -11.41
CA ARG A 361 4.70 -18.20 -10.37
C ARG A 361 3.44 -18.01 -9.55
N ARG A 362 2.27 -18.27 -10.15
CA ARG A 362 0.94 -18.03 -9.57
C ARG A 362 0.00 -19.20 -9.91
N PHE A 363 0.46 -20.43 -9.68
CA PHE A 363 -0.28 -21.67 -9.98
C PHE A 363 -1.53 -21.86 -9.11
N ASP A 364 -1.62 -21.05 -8.08
CA ASP A 364 -2.56 -21.07 -6.97
C ASP A 364 -3.88 -20.34 -7.33
N ARG A 365 -3.97 -19.71 -8.50
CA ARG A 365 -5.11 -18.87 -8.91
C ARG A 365 -5.38 -18.93 -10.42
N PRO A 366 -6.59 -18.56 -10.90
CA PRO A 366 -6.90 -18.50 -12.32
C PRO A 366 -5.93 -17.61 -13.09
N LEU A 367 -5.38 -18.15 -14.19
CA LEU A 367 -4.63 -17.43 -15.20
C LEU A 367 -5.54 -17.13 -16.40
N ILE A 368 -5.74 -15.85 -16.68
CA ILE A 368 -6.43 -15.36 -17.86
C ILE A 368 -5.38 -14.96 -18.90
N ILE A 369 -5.44 -15.60 -20.07
CA ILE A 369 -4.62 -15.22 -21.23
C ILE A 369 -5.56 -14.53 -22.23
N ASP A 370 -5.48 -13.21 -22.29
CA ASP A 370 -6.20 -12.42 -23.29
C ASP A 370 -5.45 -12.43 -24.62
N GLU A 371 -6.17 -12.26 -25.72
CA GLU A 371 -5.61 -12.28 -27.08
C GLU A 371 -4.67 -13.48 -27.34
N LEU A 372 -5.02 -14.66 -26.81
CA LEU A 372 -4.22 -15.89 -26.95
C LEU A 372 -3.89 -16.21 -28.43
N ASN A 373 -4.79 -15.86 -29.34
CA ASN A 373 -4.61 -16.04 -30.78
C ASN A 373 -3.47 -15.20 -31.39
N ARG A 374 -2.86 -14.27 -30.65
CA ARG A 374 -1.65 -13.53 -31.08
C ARG A 374 -0.35 -14.29 -30.80
N CYS A 375 -0.42 -15.36 -30.01
CA CYS A 375 0.72 -16.20 -29.69
C CYS A 375 0.89 -17.31 -30.74
N ASP A 376 2.13 -17.76 -30.92
CA ASP A 376 2.40 -19.08 -31.49
C ASP A 376 2.03 -20.14 -30.44
N ILE A 377 0.84 -20.73 -30.58
CA ILE A 377 0.27 -21.63 -29.57
C ILE A 377 1.15 -22.87 -29.35
N ASP A 378 1.73 -23.43 -30.41
CA ASP A 378 2.58 -24.62 -30.30
C ASP A 378 3.87 -24.30 -29.56
N LYS A 379 4.46 -23.13 -29.83
CA LYS A 379 5.67 -22.66 -29.13
C LYS A 379 5.42 -22.32 -27.66
N VAL A 380 4.25 -21.76 -27.34
CA VAL A 380 3.95 -21.19 -26.02
C VAL A 380 3.29 -22.21 -25.10
N ILE A 381 2.28 -22.93 -25.60
CA ILE A 381 1.41 -23.84 -24.83
C ILE A 381 1.69 -25.31 -25.15
N GLY A 382 2.43 -25.63 -26.22
CA GLY A 382 2.76 -27.01 -26.62
C GLY A 382 3.23 -27.91 -25.47
N PRO A 383 4.18 -27.47 -24.60
CA PRO A 383 4.62 -28.29 -23.46
C PRO A 383 3.55 -28.53 -22.37
N LEU A 384 2.45 -27.78 -22.40
CA LEU A 384 1.31 -27.91 -21.49
C LEU A 384 0.17 -28.78 -22.05
N PHE A 385 0.20 -29.20 -23.32
CA PHE A 385 -0.90 -29.98 -23.90
C PHE A 385 -1.22 -31.26 -23.11
N THR A 386 -0.20 -31.95 -22.59
CA THR A 386 -0.37 -33.10 -21.71
C THR A 386 -1.13 -32.72 -20.43
N VAL A 387 -0.78 -31.59 -19.80
CA VAL A 387 -1.47 -31.08 -18.59
C VAL A 387 -2.91 -30.67 -18.91
N LEU A 388 -3.13 -29.95 -20.02
CA LEU A 388 -4.45 -29.51 -20.46
C LEU A 388 -5.39 -30.68 -20.79
N SER A 389 -4.84 -31.87 -21.09
CA SER A 389 -5.61 -33.11 -21.27
C SER A 389 -5.92 -33.86 -19.97
N GLY A 390 -5.48 -33.33 -18.82
CA GLY A 390 -5.67 -33.93 -17.50
C GLY A 390 -4.61 -34.96 -17.11
N GLN A 391 -3.49 -35.04 -17.85
CA GLN A 391 -2.39 -35.96 -17.57
C GLN A 391 -1.26 -35.27 -16.80
N GLN A 392 -0.57 -36.02 -15.95
CA GLN A 392 0.64 -35.54 -15.29
C GLN A 392 1.79 -35.43 -16.31
N THR A 393 2.62 -34.39 -16.17
CA THR A 393 3.82 -34.20 -16.98
C THR A 393 5.02 -33.85 -16.11
N THR A 394 6.23 -34.13 -16.60
CA THR A 394 7.47 -33.67 -15.98
C THR A 394 8.08 -32.58 -16.85
N LEU A 395 8.34 -31.42 -16.28
CA LEU A 395 9.01 -30.34 -17.00
C LEU A 395 10.49 -30.67 -17.18
N PRO A 396 11.13 -30.25 -18.30
CA PRO A 396 12.54 -30.55 -18.58
C PRO A 396 13.52 -29.73 -17.72
N TYR A 397 13.04 -29.10 -16.64
CA TYR A 397 13.84 -28.24 -15.75
C TYR A 397 14.28 -29.02 -14.52
N ARG A 398 15.56 -28.90 -14.17
CA ARG A 398 16.17 -29.42 -12.93
C ARG A 398 16.26 -28.27 -11.92
N LEU A 399 15.56 -28.39 -10.80
CA LEU A 399 15.61 -27.41 -9.72
C LEU A 399 17.02 -27.31 -9.12
#